data_AF-A0A8S2GA34-F1
#
_entry.id   AF-A0A8S2GA34-F1
#
_cell.length_a   1.000
_cell.length_b   1.000
_cell.length_c   1.000
_cell.angle_alpha   90.00
_cell.angle_beta   90.00
_cell.angle_gamma   90.00
#
_symmetry.space_group_name_H-M   'P 1'
#
loop_
_entity.id
_entity.type
_entity.pdbx_description
1 polymer ?
#
loop_
_entity_poly.entity_id
_entity_poly.type
_entity_poly.pdbx_seq_one_letter_code
_entity_poly.pdbx_strand_id
1 'polypeptide(L)'
;MAGQSVLGKHRPTCPYSCDYVEKRCPPVLKALLSKLNIICCYEINDCDDILLYESLEQHEENEYIYKIVQCHRCKSDYLKKHIVQHELQCDLIYI
;
A
#
# COMPACT_ATOMS: atom_id res chain seq x y z
N MET A 1 6.98 -17.09 -28.80
CA MET A 1 5.57 -16.65 -28.89
C MET A 1 5.48 -15.30 -28.21
N ALA A 2 5.06 -14.28 -28.97
CA ALA A 2 5.14 -12.87 -28.60
C ALA A 2 4.20 -12.54 -27.43
N GLY A 3 4.76 -11.98 -26.36
CA GLY A 3 3.99 -11.42 -25.25
C GLY A 3 3.42 -10.06 -25.68
N GLN A 4 2.11 -9.92 -25.60
CA GLN A 4 1.40 -8.67 -25.89
C GLN A 4 1.60 -7.70 -24.72
N SER A 5 2.28 -6.59 -25.00
CA SER A 5 2.44 -5.47 -24.08
C SER A 5 1.13 -4.66 -24.03
N VAL A 6 0.49 -4.60 -22.87
CA VAL A 6 -0.69 -3.77 -22.63
C VAL A 6 -0.25 -2.31 -22.64
N LEU A 7 -0.62 -1.58 -23.68
CA LEU A 7 -0.25 -0.17 -23.90
C LEU A 7 -1.09 0.72 -22.96
N GLY A 8 -0.62 0.91 -21.73
CA GLY A 8 -1.17 1.89 -20.79
C GLY A 8 -0.76 3.32 -21.16
N LYS A 9 -1.74 4.20 -21.34
CA LYS A 9 -1.56 5.62 -21.71
C LYS A 9 -0.60 6.35 -20.76
N HIS A 10 0.34 7.09 -21.36
CA HIS A 10 1.30 8.04 -20.78
C HIS A 10 1.13 8.42 -19.29
N ARG A 11 2.16 8.15 -18.49
CA ARG A 11 2.45 8.91 -17.26
C ARG A 11 3.69 9.80 -17.49
N PRO A 12 3.68 11.08 -17.07
CA PRO A 12 4.75 12.04 -17.35
C PRO A 12 5.87 11.92 -16.31
N THR A 13 6.56 10.78 -16.24
CA THR A 13 7.48 10.51 -15.11
C THR A 13 8.84 9.94 -15.50
N CYS A 14 9.27 10.06 -16.75
CA CYS A 14 10.68 9.88 -17.13
C CYS A 14 11.24 11.22 -17.64
N PRO A 15 12.16 11.89 -16.91
CA PRO A 15 12.76 13.15 -17.36
C PRO A 15 13.62 13.00 -18.63
N TYR A 16 13.83 11.77 -19.08
CA TYR A 16 14.65 11.43 -20.25
C TYR A 16 13.83 10.99 -21.48
N SER A 17 12.52 11.27 -21.52
CA SER A 17 11.64 10.90 -22.65
C SER A 17 11.80 9.44 -23.08
N CYS A 18 11.89 8.54 -22.11
CA CYS A 18 12.08 7.13 -22.34
C CYS A 18 10.74 6.40 -22.48
N ASP A 19 10.66 5.46 -23.43
CA ASP A 19 9.54 4.52 -23.50
C ASP A 19 9.54 3.65 -22.24
N TYR A 20 8.41 3.66 -21.52
CA TYR A 20 8.24 2.80 -20.36
C TYR A 20 8.18 1.35 -20.81
N VAL A 21 9.09 0.53 -20.29
CA VAL A 21 9.06 -0.92 -20.45
C VAL A 21 9.06 -1.55 -19.07
N GLU A 22 7.96 -2.21 -18.72
CA GLU A 22 7.90 -3.03 -17.52
C GLU A 22 8.88 -4.20 -17.65
N LYS A 23 9.91 -4.22 -16.80
CA LYS A 23 10.90 -5.30 -16.74
C LYS A 23 10.81 -5.99 -15.39
N ARG A 24 10.85 -7.32 -15.41
CA ARG A 24 10.99 -8.11 -14.17
C ARG A 24 12.32 -7.79 -13.49
N CYS A 25 12.31 -7.76 -12.16
CA CYS A 25 13.52 -7.56 -11.37
C CYS A 25 14.55 -8.66 -11.66
N PRO A 26 15.79 -8.33 -12.05
CA PRO A 26 16.86 -9.31 -12.25
C PRO A 26 17.15 -10.12 -10.98
N PRO A 27 17.51 -11.42 -11.07
CA PRO A 27 17.77 -12.27 -9.91
C PRO A 27 18.82 -11.73 -8.94
N VAL A 28 19.86 -11.07 -9.47
CA VAL A 28 20.94 -10.45 -8.67
C VAL A 28 20.40 -9.32 -7.80
N LEU A 29 19.53 -8.47 -8.35
CA LEU A 29 18.89 -7.41 -7.59
C LEU A 29 17.93 -7.98 -6.56
N LYS A 30 17.16 -9.01 -6.92
CA LYS A 30 16.28 -9.71 -5.98
C LYS A 30 17.04 -10.27 -4.76
N ALA A 31 18.20 -10.89 -4.99
CA ALA A 31 19.05 -11.43 -3.92
C ALA A 31 19.72 -10.35 -3.04
N LEU A 32 19.89 -9.13 -3.56
CA LEU A 32 20.33 -7.98 -2.77
C LEU A 32 19.18 -7.42 -1.93
N LEU A 33 18.01 -7.25 -2.54
CA LEU A 33 16.80 -6.72 -1.89
C LEU A 33 16.28 -7.65 -0.79
N SER A 34 16.41 -8.98 -0.96
CA SER A 34 15.97 -9.96 0.05
C SER A 34 16.74 -9.89 1.37
N LYS A 35 17.87 -9.18 1.42
CA LYS A 35 18.66 -8.95 2.65
C LYS A 35 18.26 -7.68 3.39
N LEU A 36 17.37 -6.88 2.81
CA LEU A 36 16.90 -5.65 3.43
C LEU A 36 15.76 -5.95 4.40
N ASN A 37 15.90 -5.44 5.60
CA ASN A 37 14.82 -5.30 6.56
C ASN A 37 14.11 -3.98 6.26
N ILE A 38 12.83 -4.07 5.94
CA ILE A 38 11.99 -2.94 5.54
C ILE A 38 10.95 -2.72 6.64
N ILE A 39 10.85 -1.49 7.11
CA ILE A 39 9.82 -1.08 8.06
C ILE A 39 8.52 -0.87 7.28
N CYS A 40 7.42 -1.39 7.81
CA CYS A 40 6.10 -1.25 7.19
C CYS A 40 5.71 0.23 7.03
N CYS A 41 5.08 0.60 5.91
CA CYS A 41 4.59 1.98 5.72
C CYS A 41 3.49 2.38 6.70
N TYR A 42 2.86 1.40 7.38
CA TYR A 42 1.86 1.60 8.42
C TYR A 42 2.46 1.67 9.84
N GLU A 43 3.78 1.84 10.01
CA GLU A 43 4.43 2.08 11.31
C GLU A 43 3.73 3.21 12.09
N ILE A 44 3.36 4.30 11.39
CA ILE A 44 2.61 5.42 11.95
C ILE A 44 1.24 5.05 12.54
N ASN A 45 0.71 3.88 12.17
CA ASN A 45 -0.59 3.34 12.59
C ASN A 45 -0.44 2.13 13.55
N ASP A 46 0.73 2.00 14.18
CA ASP A 46 1.15 0.93 15.09
C ASP A 46 1.38 -0.44 14.41
N CYS A 47 1.87 -0.45 13.18
CA CYS A 47 2.41 -1.68 12.59
C CYS A 47 3.92 -1.78 12.89
N ASP A 48 4.28 -2.61 13.87
CA ASP A 48 5.67 -2.80 14.32
C ASP A 48 6.46 -3.85 13.52
N ASP A 49 5.89 -4.34 12.41
CA ASP A 49 6.48 -5.43 11.65
C ASP A 49 7.69 -4.97 10.82
N ILE A 50 8.78 -5.72 10.95
CA ILE A 50 9.97 -5.59 10.11
C ILE A 50 9.93 -6.72 9.08
N LEU A 51 9.83 -6.34 7.81
CA LEU A 51 9.51 -7.24 6.71
C LEU A 51 10.67 -7.41 5.75
N LEU A 52 10.70 -8.55 5.07
CA LEU A 52 11.58 -8.76 3.93
C LEU A 52 10.92 -8.20 2.66
N TYR A 53 11.75 -7.82 1.68
CA TYR A 53 11.26 -7.30 0.39
C TYR A 53 10.22 -8.19 -0.28
N GLU A 54 10.36 -9.52 -0.17
CA GLU A 54 9.44 -10.47 -0.80
C GLU A 54 8.06 -10.55 -0.13
N SER A 55 7.97 -10.21 1.16
CA SER A 55 6.72 -10.27 1.94
C SER A 55 6.03 -8.92 2.07
N LEU A 56 6.71 -7.82 1.70
CA LEU A 56 6.22 -6.45 1.89
C LEU A 56 4.91 -6.20 1.15
N GLU A 57 4.86 -6.48 -0.16
CA GLU A 57 3.64 -6.26 -0.96
C GLU A 57 2.45 -7.03 -0.40
N GLN A 58 2.65 -8.30 -0.10
CA GLN A 58 1.59 -9.15 0.46
C GLN A 58 1.15 -8.66 1.85
N HIS A 59 2.07 -8.21 2.69
CA HIS A 59 1.73 -7.63 3.99
C HIS A 59 0.87 -6.37 3.80
N GLU A 60 1.32 -5.40 3.00
CA GLU A 60 0.60 -4.14 2.78
C GLU A 60 -0.78 -4.33 2.14
N GLU A 61 -0.95 -5.36 1.29
CA GLU A 61 -2.25 -5.76 0.74
C GLU A 61 -3.19 -6.33 1.81
N ASN A 62 -2.66 -7.11 2.75
CA ASN A 62 -3.43 -7.79 3.80
C ASN A 62 -3.69 -6.90 5.03
N GLU A 63 -2.87 -5.87 5.24
CA GLU A 63 -2.96 -4.92 6.35
C GLU A 63 -4.08 -3.87 6.18
N TYR A 64 -5.28 -4.34 5.83
CA TYR A 64 -6.48 -3.51 5.72
C TYR A 64 -6.87 -2.84 7.05
N ILE A 65 -6.46 -3.41 8.19
CA ILE A 65 -6.79 -2.89 9.53
C ILE A 65 -6.14 -1.55 9.85
N TYR A 66 -5.00 -1.24 9.22
CA TYR A 66 -4.26 0.01 9.37
C TYR A 66 -4.69 1.09 8.37
N LYS A 67 -5.66 0.80 7.48
CA LYS A 67 -6.20 1.81 6.57
C LYS A 67 -7.12 2.79 7.30
N ILE A 68 -7.03 4.06 6.91
CA ILE A 68 -7.92 5.11 7.38
C ILE A 68 -9.26 4.98 6.65
N VAL A 69 -10.35 5.00 7.41
CA VAL A 69 -11.73 5.01 6.93
C VAL A 69 -12.50 6.13 7.61
N GLN A 70 -13.42 6.73 6.87
CA GLN A 70 -14.27 7.79 7.39
C GLN A 70 -15.53 7.21 8.04
N CYS A 71 -15.88 7.68 9.24
CA CYS A 71 -17.15 7.35 9.87
C CYS A 71 -18.31 7.94 9.06
N HIS A 72 -19.29 7.10 8.74
CA HIS A 72 -20.45 7.52 7.95
C HIS A 72 -21.33 8.55 8.69
N ARG A 73 -21.34 8.53 10.04
CA ARG A 73 -22.18 9.41 10.88
C ARG A 73 -21.50 10.73 11.18
N CYS A 74 -20.30 10.74 11.76
CA CYS A 74 -19.63 11.98 12.21
C CYS A 74 -18.61 12.55 11.20
N LYS A 75 -18.38 11.86 10.07
CA LYS A 75 -17.41 12.21 9.02
C LYS A 75 -15.95 12.34 9.46
N SER A 76 -15.64 11.90 10.68
CA SER A 76 -14.26 11.88 11.17
C SER A 76 -13.53 10.61 10.70
N ASP A 77 -12.23 10.74 10.49
CA ASP A 77 -11.37 9.68 9.98
C ASP A 77 -10.79 8.83 11.13
N TYR A 78 -10.85 7.52 10.99
CA TYR A 78 -10.36 6.55 11.97
C TYR A 78 -9.63 5.41 11.29
N LEU A 79 -8.70 4.77 12.01
CA LEU A 79 -8.16 3.48 11.57
C LEU A 79 -9.28 2.43 11.54
N LYS A 80 -9.24 1.55 10.55
CA LYS A 80 -10.22 0.47 10.41
C LYS A 80 -10.30 -0.39 11.67
N LYS A 81 -9.19 -0.65 12.36
CA LYS A 81 -9.18 -1.35 13.65
C LYS A 81 -10.05 -0.68 14.74
N HIS A 82 -10.22 0.65 14.68
CA HIS A 82 -10.97 1.42 15.68
C HIS A 82 -12.38 1.83 15.23
N ILE A 83 -12.72 1.72 13.94
CA ILE A 83 -13.99 2.23 13.41
C ILE A 83 -15.21 1.56 14.05
N VAL A 84 -15.14 0.25 14.32
CA VAL A 84 -16.26 -0.50 14.90
C VAL A 84 -16.56 -0.03 16.32
N GLN A 85 -15.52 0.16 17.13
CA GLN A 85 -15.68 0.68 18.49
C GLN A 85 -16.23 2.11 18.48
N HIS A 86 -15.75 2.95 17.55
CA HIS A 86 -16.27 4.28 17.37
C HIS A 86 -17.75 4.27 16.96
N GLU A 87 -18.15 3.46 15.98
CA GLU A 87 -19.54 3.42 15.48
C GLU A 87 -20.57 2.98 16.54
N LEU A 88 -20.16 2.14 17.50
CA LEU A 88 -20.99 1.77 18.65
C LEU A 88 -21.25 2.93 19.62
N GLN A 89 -20.35 3.92 19.64
CA GLN A 89 -20.39 5.09 20.54
C GLN A 89 -20.62 6.41 19.76
N CYS A 90 -20.87 6.32 18.46
CA CYS A 90 -20.99 7.49 17.61
C CYS A 90 -22.43 8.03 17.66
N ASP A 91 -22.63 8.99 18.55
CA ASP A 91 -23.91 9.68 18.78
C ASP A 91 -24.11 10.90 17.85
N LEU A 92 -23.10 11.24 17.05
CA LEU A 92 -23.14 12.39 16.14
C LEU A 92 -23.68 11.98 14.77
N ILE A 93 -24.83 12.54 14.38
CA ILE A 93 -25.35 12.45 13.02
C ILE A 93 -24.99 13.75 12.30
N TYR A 94 -24.10 13.68 11.31
CA TYR A 94 -23.82 14.78 10.39
C TYR A 94 -24.94 14.82 9.34
N ILE A 95 -25.80 15.84 9.43
CA ILE A 95 -26.93 16.11 8.54
C ILE A 95 -26.47 17.02 7.40
#